data_AF-A0A146K5N3-F1
#
_entry.id   AF-A0A146K5N3-F1
#
_cell.length_a   1.000
_cell.length_b   1.000
_cell.length_c   1.000
_cell.angle_alpha   90.00
_cell.angle_beta   90.00
_cell.angle_gamma   90.00
#
_symmetry.space_group_name_H-M   'P 1'
#
loop_
_entity.id
_entity.type
_entity.pdbx_description
1 polymer ?
#
loop_
_entity_poly.entity_id
_entity_poly.type
_entity_poly.pdbx_seq_one_letter_code
_entity_poly.pdbx_strand_id
1 'polypeptide(L)'
;LLNNQMMFFQSFNVKFQQELGVDVGGLKREAFRIVIDELVTKDFFYFTRKNEFYIPNCVSYLGLEDNELPAIYDDVPQLIGVLLGICLLNQFYISDLFPDVFYYLLLNENLSPSDTMKFLEEIDEEAAITLKNMLRLF
;
A
#
# COMPACT_ATOMS: atom_id res chain seq x y z
N LEU A 1 -24.25 -7.10 2.07
CA LEU A 1 -22.89 -6.68 1.67
C LEU A 1 -22.90 -5.42 0.79
N LEU A 2 -23.68 -5.37 -0.30
CA LEU A 2 -23.81 -4.19 -1.18
C LEU A 2 -24.20 -2.88 -0.47
N ASN A 3 -25.10 -2.93 0.52
CA ASN A 3 -25.55 -1.72 1.24
C ASN A 3 -24.45 -1.03 2.08
N ASN A 4 -23.42 -1.76 2.54
CA ASN A 4 -22.33 -1.17 3.33
C ASN A 4 -21.27 -0.50 2.44
N GLN A 5 -21.05 -1.00 1.22
CA GLN A 5 -20.11 -0.39 0.29
C GLN A 5 -20.59 1.00 -0.17
N MET A 6 -21.91 1.21 -0.26
CA MET A 6 -22.49 2.53 -0.57
C MET A 6 -22.15 3.62 0.46
N MET A 7 -21.86 3.27 1.73
CA MET A 7 -21.43 4.26 2.73
C MET A 7 -20.10 4.91 2.38
N PHE A 8 -19.17 4.19 1.73
CA PHE A 8 -17.88 4.77 1.34
C PHE A 8 -17.99 5.78 0.18
N PHE A 9 -19.09 5.74 -0.56
CA PHE A 9 -19.42 6.73 -1.60
C PHE A 9 -20.21 7.93 -1.06
N GLN A 10 -20.61 7.92 0.22
CA GLN A 10 -21.26 9.05 0.86
C GLN A 10 -20.21 10.06 1.35
N SER A 11 -20.55 11.34 1.29
CA SER A 11 -19.68 12.37 1.85
C SER A 11 -19.58 12.19 3.36
N PHE A 12 -18.39 11.86 3.87
CA PHE A 12 -18.09 11.83 5.31
C PHE A 12 -17.37 13.12 5.72
N ASN A 13 -17.48 13.52 6.99
CA ASN A 13 -16.75 14.67 7.54
C ASN A 13 -15.78 14.19 8.62
N VAL A 14 -14.56 14.72 8.60
CA VAL A 14 -13.56 14.46 9.62
C VAL A 14 -13.55 15.63 10.61
N LYS A 15 -13.47 15.31 11.90
CA LYS A 15 -13.32 16.29 12.98
C LYS A 15 -12.16 15.84 13.86
N PHE A 16 -11.06 16.59 13.81
CA PHE A 16 -9.99 16.42 14.77
C PHE A 16 -10.46 16.88 16.15
N GLN A 17 -10.19 16.06 17.16
CA GLN A 17 -10.55 16.39 18.53
C GLN A 17 -9.72 17.60 18.98
N GLN A 18 -10.38 18.62 19.54
CA GLN A 18 -9.78 19.87 20.01
C GLN A 18 -9.30 20.86 18.94
N GLU A 19 -9.58 20.63 17.66
CA GLU A 19 -9.29 21.61 16.60
C GLU A 19 -10.55 22.35 16.12
N LEU A 20 -10.41 23.66 15.88
CA LEU A 20 -11.45 24.47 15.23
C LEU A 20 -11.36 24.23 13.72
N GLY A 21 -12.21 23.35 13.21
CA GLY A 21 -12.26 23.02 11.80
C GLY A 21 -12.87 24.14 10.95
N VAL A 22 -12.02 25.08 10.51
CA VAL A 22 -12.44 26.19 9.64
C VAL A 22 -12.49 25.77 8.16
N ASP A 23 -11.70 24.78 7.75
CA ASP A 23 -11.66 24.25 6.38
C ASP A 23 -11.99 22.75 6.34
N VAL A 24 -13.23 22.41 5.96
CA VAL A 24 -13.70 21.02 5.90
C VAL A 24 -13.05 20.20 4.78
N GLY A 25 -12.56 20.85 3.71
CA GLY A 25 -11.92 20.17 2.59
C GLY A 25 -10.49 19.76 2.92
N GLY A 26 -9.71 20.68 3.49
CA GLY A 26 -8.34 20.43 3.93
C GLY A 26 -8.24 19.33 4.98
N LEU A 27 -9.15 19.31 5.96
CA LEU A 27 -9.12 18.36 7.06
C LEU A 27 -9.32 16.90 6.61
N LYS A 28 -10.12 16.65 5.58
CA LYS A 28 -10.31 15.28 5.05
C LYS A 28 -9.03 14.77 4.40
N ARG A 29 -8.40 15.59 3.56
CA ARG A 29 -7.15 15.23 2.88
C ARG A 29 -6.04 14.97 3.89
N GLU A 30 -5.91 15.85 4.88
CA GLU A 30 -4.94 15.70 5.96
C GLU A 30 -5.16 14.43 6.78
N ALA A 31 -6.40 14.15 7.17
CA ALA A 31 -6.72 12.95 7.93
C ALA A 31 -6.37 11.67 7.17
N PHE A 32 -6.71 11.59 5.88
CA PHE A 32 -6.37 10.43 5.06
C PHE A 32 -4.87 10.26 4.88
N ARG A 33 -4.15 11.35 4.64
CA ARG A 33 -2.68 11.33 4.59
C ARG A 33 -2.10 10.77 5.89
N ILE A 34 -2.51 11.31 7.04
CA ILE A 34 -2.00 10.87 8.35
C ILE A 34 -2.30 9.39 8.58
N VAL A 35 -3.53 8.94 8.33
CA VAL A 35 -3.92 7.54 8.56
C VAL A 35 -3.13 6.59 7.66
N ILE A 36 -3.00 6.92 6.38
CA ILE A 36 -2.26 6.07 5.43
C ILE A 36 -0.78 6.05 5.77
N ASP A 37 -0.18 7.21 6.06
CA ASP A 37 1.22 7.28 6.49
C ASP A 37 1.42 6.45 7.76
N GLU A 38 0.52 6.54 8.75
CA GLU A 38 0.62 5.75 9.98
C GLU A 38 0.59 4.23 9.71
N LEU A 39 -0.34 3.79 8.85
CA LEU A 39 -0.54 2.37 8.54
C LEU A 39 0.59 1.77 7.69
N VAL A 40 1.19 2.58 6.81
CA VAL A 40 2.25 2.14 5.89
C VAL A 40 3.64 2.30 6.52
N THR A 41 3.86 3.36 7.31
CA THR A 41 5.20 3.73 7.78
C THR A 41 5.53 3.30 9.20
N LYS A 42 4.55 3.07 10.08
CA LYS A 42 4.79 2.66 11.47
C LYS A 42 4.65 1.15 11.68
N ASP A 43 5.06 0.71 12.88
CA ASP A 43 5.36 -0.66 13.37
C ASP A 43 4.23 -1.71 13.27
N PHE A 44 3.47 -1.72 12.19
CA PHE A 44 2.50 -2.76 11.87
C PHE A 44 3.10 -3.92 11.07
N PHE A 45 4.39 -3.86 10.74
CA PHE A 45 5.16 -4.89 10.04
C PHE A 45 4.64 -5.32 8.65
N TYR A 46 3.55 -4.73 8.13
CA TYR A 46 2.98 -5.03 6.80
C TYR A 46 3.83 -4.57 5.63
N PHE A 47 4.51 -3.44 5.79
CA PHE A 47 5.37 -2.85 4.78
C PHE A 47 6.77 -2.66 5.32
N THR A 48 7.75 -2.85 4.45
CA THR A 48 9.15 -2.52 4.71
C THR A 48 9.57 -1.45 3.72
N ARG A 49 10.27 -0.43 4.23
CA ARG A 49 10.87 0.57 3.36
C ARG A 49 12.05 -0.04 2.61
N LYS A 50 12.02 0.03 1.29
CA LYS A 50 13.12 -0.29 0.38
C LYS A 50 13.36 0.94 -0.50
N ASN A 51 14.53 1.54 -0.38
CA ASN A 51 14.86 2.81 -1.03
C ASN A 51 13.82 3.90 -0.66
N GLU A 52 13.19 4.51 -1.67
CA GLU A 52 12.16 5.54 -1.48
C GLU A 52 10.73 4.98 -1.37
N PHE A 53 10.55 3.67 -1.52
CA PHE A 53 9.24 3.04 -1.55
C PHE A 53 9.00 2.12 -0.35
N TYR A 54 7.73 1.85 -0.08
CA TYR A 54 7.24 0.84 0.83
C TYR A 54 6.78 -0.36 0.02
N ILE A 55 7.38 -1.52 0.29
CA ILE A 55 6.99 -2.80 -0.31
C ILE A 55 6.35 -3.70 0.74
N PRO A 56 5.43 -4.61 0.35
CA PRO A 56 4.92 -5.62 1.27
C PRO A 56 6.08 -6.37 1.93
N ASN A 57 6.05 -6.50 3.25
CA ASN A 57 7.08 -7.21 3.99
C ASN A 57 6.90 -8.72 3.80
N CYS A 58 7.70 -9.35 2.94
CA CYS A 58 7.58 -10.79 2.67
C CYS A 58 7.82 -11.66 3.93
N VAL A 59 8.49 -11.15 4.97
CA VAL A 59 8.70 -11.91 6.23
C VAL A 59 7.39 -12.09 6.99
N SER A 60 6.42 -11.17 6.87
CA SER A 60 5.09 -11.37 7.48
C SER A 60 4.27 -12.45 6.78
N TYR A 61 4.53 -12.70 5.49
CA TYR A 61 3.79 -13.70 4.70
C TYR A 61 4.47 -15.07 4.63
N LEU A 62 5.79 -15.14 4.85
CA LEU A 62 6.58 -16.37 4.66
C LEU A 62 7.10 -17.00 5.97
N GLY A 63 6.99 -16.31 7.10
CA GLY A 63 7.67 -16.68 8.34
C GLY A 63 6.80 -17.15 9.50
N LEU A 64 5.47 -17.10 9.38
CA LEU A 64 4.56 -17.50 10.45
C LEU A 64 3.70 -18.65 9.93
N GLU A 65 3.66 -19.76 10.67
CA GLU A 65 2.62 -20.77 10.45
C GLU A 65 1.25 -20.08 10.60
N ASP A 66 0.24 -20.46 9.81
CA ASP A 66 -1.11 -19.85 9.81
C ASP A 66 -1.74 -19.69 11.22
N ASN A 67 -1.23 -20.43 12.22
CA ASN A 67 -1.69 -20.43 13.60
C ASN A 67 -1.03 -19.36 14.51
N GLU A 68 0.03 -18.66 14.06
CA GLU A 68 0.78 -17.67 14.86
C GLU A 68 0.57 -16.22 14.39
N LEU A 69 -0.07 -16.00 13.24
CA LEU A 69 -0.46 -14.68 12.78
C LEU A 69 -1.65 -14.16 13.60
N PRO A 70 -1.53 -13.04 14.32
CA PRO A 70 -2.68 -12.39 14.93
C PRO A 70 -3.73 -12.11 13.85
N ALA A 71 -5.03 -12.36 14.12
CA ALA A 71 -6.14 -12.11 13.19
C ALA A 71 -6.15 -10.70 12.56
N ILE A 72 -5.46 -9.74 13.18
CA ILE A 72 -5.23 -8.39 12.67
C ILE A 72 -4.48 -8.36 11.33
N TYR A 73 -3.72 -9.42 10.99
CA TYR A 73 -2.93 -9.52 9.76
C TYR A 73 -3.76 -9.64 8.48
N ASP A 74 -4.99 -10.15 8.58
CA ASP A 74 -5.89 -10.24 7.43
C ASP A 74 -6.67 -8.92 7.21
N ASP A 75 -7.01 -8.22 8.30
CA ASP A 75 -7.89 -7.05 8.25
C ASP A 75 -7.16 -5.77 7.83
N VAL A 76 -5.90 -5.60 8.19
CA VAL A 76 -5.17 -4.34 7.93
C VAL A 76 -4.82 -4.16 6.44
N PRO A 77 -4.33 -5.16 5.69
CA PRO A 77 -4.14 -5.02 4.24
C PRO A 77 -5.45 -4.68 3.53
N GLN A 78 -6.57 -5.29 3.96
CA GLN A 78 -7.89 -4.96 3.42
C GLN A 78 -8.27 -3.50 3.75
N LEU A 79 -8.05 -3.05 4.98
CA LEU A 79 -8.30 -1.67 5.39
C LEU A 79 -7.47 -0.66 4.57
N ILE A 80 -6.18 -0.94 4.36
CA ILE A 80 -5.30 -0.10 3.54
C ILE A 80 -5.84 -0.03 2.11
N GLY A 81 -6.21 -1.17 1.51
CA GLY A 81 -6.83 -1.21 0.19
C GLY A 81 -8.11 -0.36 0.09
N VAL A 82 -8.99 -0.43 1.10
CA VAL A 82 -10.21 0.38 1.17
C VAL A 82 -9.88 1.87 1.28
N LEU A 83 -8.93 2.25 2.13
CA LEU A 83 -8.53 3.66 2.31
C LEU A 83 -7.89 4.24 1.05
N LEU A 84 -7.02 3.48 0.37
CA LEU A 84 -6.46 3.86 -0.93
C LEU A 84 -7.56 4.06 -1.98
N GLY A 85 -8.56 3.17 -2.02
CA GLY A 85 -9.73 3.31 -2.90
C GLY A 85 -10.54 4.57 -2.60
N ILE A 86 -10.74 4.92 -1.33
CA ILE A 86 -11.44 6.15 -0.93
C ILE A 86 -10.64 7.38 -1.36
N CYS A 87 -9.31 7.38 -1.19
CA CYS A 87 -8.45 8.46 -1.68
C CYS A 87 -8.57 8.66 -3.18
N LEU A 88 -8.54 7.56 -3.95
CA LEU A 88 -8.66 7.60 -5.40
C LEU A 88 -10.02 8.21 -5.83
N LEU A 89 -11.12 7.77 -5.21
CA LEU A 89 -12.47 8.28 -5.51
C LEU A 89 -12.63 9.76 -5.18
N ASN A 90 -11.96 10.24 -4.13
CA ASN A 90 -12.05 11.63 -3.67
C ASN A 90 -10.90 12.52 -4.21
N GLN A 91 -10.06 12.02 -5.11
CA GLN A 91 -8.90 12.72 -5.68
C GLN A 91 -7.95 13.26 -4.61
N PHE A 92 -7.75 12.48 -3.55
CA PHE A 92 -6.74 12.77 -2.53
C PHE A 92 -5.41 12.19 -2.97
N TYR A 93 -4.43 13.07 -3.18
CA TYR A 93 -3.07 12.68 -3.48
C TYR A 93 -2.42 12.11 -2.21
N ILE A 94 -1.96 10.88 -2.32
CA ILE A 94 -1.07 10.24 -1.36
C ILE A 94 0.32 10.31 -2.01
N SER A 95 1.34 10.69 -1.25
CA SER A 95 2.73 10.71 -1.74
C SER A 95 3.14 9.34 -2.26
N ASP A 96 4.19 9.29 -3.10
CA ASP A 96 4.69 8.09 -3.81
C ASP A 96 5.15 6.98 -2.86
N LEU A 97 4.20 6.32 -2.18
CA LEU A 97 4.45 5.33 -1.15
C LEU A 97 4.86 3.98 -1.75
N PHE A 98 4.35 3.63 -2.93
CA PHE A 98 4.50 2.31 -3.50
C PHE A 98 5.27 2.35 -4.82
N PRO A 99 6.07 1.31 -5.13
CA PRO A 99 6.78 1.22 -6.41
C PRO A 99 5.81 0.95 -7.57
N ASP A 100 6.27 1.15 -8.81
CA ASP A 100 5.45 0.96 -10.02
C ASP A 100 4.81 -0.42 -10.06
N VAL A 101 5.57 -1.47 -9.70
CA VAL A 101 5.09 -2.86 -9.63
C VAL A 101 3.80 -3.02 -8.83
N PHE A 102 3.61 -2.25 -7.74
CA PHE A 102 2.40 -2.32 -6.92
C PHE A 102 1.15 -1.93 -7.71
N TYR A 103 1.26 -0.87 -8.53
CA TYR A 103 0.16 -0.41 -9.37
C TYR A 103 -0.12 -1.37 -10.53
N TYR A 104 0.91 -1.98 -11.11
CA TYR A 104 0.72 -3.04 -12.12
C TYR A 104 -0.04 -4.24 -11.57
N LEU A 105 0.25 -4.65 -10.33
CA LEU A 105 -0.49 -5.72 -9.65
C LEU A 105 -1.96 -5.34 -9.44
N LEU A 106 -2.25 -4.09 -9.06
CA LEU A 106 -3.63 -3.60 -8.91
C LEU A 106 -4.41 -3.57 -10.23
N LEU A 107 -3.75 -3.29 -11.35
CA LEU A 107 -4.36 -3.24 -12.68
C LEU A 107 -4.56 -4.63 -13.29
N ASN A 108 -4.01 -5.69 -12.68
CA ASN A 108 -4.08 -7.07 -13.16
C ASN A 108 -3.61 -7.21 -14.63
N GLU A 109 -2.59 -6.43 -15.00
CA GLU A 109 -1.97 -6.51 -16.33
C GLU A 109 -0.98 -7.66 -16.40
N ASN A 110 -0.90 -8.32 -17.55
CA ASN A 110 0.09 -9.39 -17.76
C ASN A 110 1.49 -8.76 -17.87
N LEU A 111 2.37 -9.17 -16.98
CA LEU A 111 3.73 -8.65 -16.92
C LEU A 111 4.56 -9.19 -18.08
N SER A 112 5.17 -8.29 -18.84
CA SER A 112 6.19 -8.71 -19.80
C SER A 112 7.46 -9.14 -19.07
N PRO A 113 8.29 -10.02 -19.65
CA PRO A 113 9.57 -10.38 -19.04
C PRO A 113 10.50 -9.19 -18.75
N SER A 114 10.41 -8.11 -19.54
CA SER A 114 11.13 -6.86 -19.27
C SER A 114 10.62 -6.13 -18.03
N ASP A 115 9.30 -6.12 -17.82
CA ASP A 115 8.70 -5.50 -16.63
C ASP A 115 9.10 -6.29 -15.38
N THR A 116 9.12 -7.62 -15.47
CA THR A 116 9.57 -8.49 -14.37
C THR A 116 10.98 -8.17 -13.88
N MET A 117 11.93 -7.88 -14.78
CA MET A 117 13.28 -7.49 -14.35
C MET A 117 13.31 -6.09 -13.74
N LYS A 118 12.58 -5.14 -14.31
CA LYS A 118 12.44 -3.79 -13.72
C LYS A 118 11.86 -3.88 -12.30
N PHE A 119 10.88 -4.74 -12.09
CA PHE A 119 10.26 -4.94 -10.78
C PHE A 119 11.21 -5.57 -9.78
N LEU A 120 11.99 -6.55 -10.22
CA LEU A 120 12.99 -7.14 -9.36
C LEU A 120 14.04 -6.09 -8.96
N GLU A 121 14.43 -5.18 -9.86
CA GLU A 121 15.32 -4.06 -9.52
C GLU A 121 14.72 -3.09 -8.49
N GLU A 122 13.41 -2.81 -8.57
CA GLU A 122 12.71 -1.94 -7.63
C GLU A 122 12.55 -2.57 -6.23
N ILE A 123 12.37 -3.89 -6.16
CA ILE A 123 12.11 -4.63 -4.91
C ILE A 123 13.42 -5.11 -4.25
N ASP A 124 14.33 -5.66 -5.06
CA ASP A 124 15.59 -6.29 -4.64
C ASP A 124 16.65 -6.22 -5.75
N GLU A 125 17.41 -5.13 -5.75
CA GLU A 125 18.47 -4.87 -6.72
C GLU A 125 19.52 -6.00 -6.77
N GLU A 126 19.86 -6.61 -5.63
CA GLU A 126 20.87 -7.66 -5.55
C GLU A 126 20.37 -8.95 -6.21
N ALA A 127 19.12 -9.33 -5.96
CA ALA A 127 18.48 -10.44 -6.64
C ALA A 127 18.40 -10.19 -8.16
N ALA A 128 18.09 -8.96 -8.57
CA ALA A 128 18.03 -8.59 -9.98
C ALA A 128 19.39 -8.73 -10.67
N ILE A 129 20.46 -8.24 -10.04
CA ILE A 129 21.84 -8.37 -10.55
C ILE A 129 22.21 -9.85 -10.67
N THR A 130 21.92 -10.64 -9.63
CA THR A 130 22.22 -12.08 -9.61
C THR A 130 21.51 -12.80 -10.76
N LEU A 131 20.22 -12.55 -10.95
CA LEU A 131 19.43 -13.18 -12.00
C LEU A 131 19.91 -12.73 -13.41
N LYS A 132 20.25 -11.45 -13.61
CA LYS A 132 20.86 -10.97 -14.86
C LYS A 132 22.16 -11.70 -15.17
N ASN A 133 22.99 -11.93 -14.16
CA ASN A 133 24.26 -12.64 -14.35
C ASN A 133 24.01 -14.11 -14.71
N MET A 134 23.05 -14.78 -14.08
CA MET A 134 22.68 -16.15 -14.42
C MET A 134 22.16 -16.26 -15.86
N LEU A 135 21.29 -15.34 -16.29
CA LEU A 135 20.74 -15.35 -17.65
C LEU A 135 21.77 -15.03 -18.74
N ARG A 136 22.86 -14.34 -18.42
CA ARG A 136 23.99 -14.09 -19.35
C ARG A 136 24.95 -15.26 -19.48
N LEU A 137 24.88 -16.24 -18.55
CA LEU A 137 25.73 -17.43 -18.56
C LEU A 137 25.13 -18.59 -19.36
N PHE A 138 23.92 -18.40 -19.91
CA PHE A 138 23.25 -19.29 -20.86
C PHE A 138 23.15 -18.63 -22.24
#